data_AF-A0A327TZB9-F1
#
_entry.id   AF-A0A327TZB9-F1
#
_cell.length_a   1.000
_cell.length_b   1.000
_cell.length_c   1.000
_cell.angle_alpha   90.00
_cell.angle_beta   90.00
_cell.angle_gamma   90.00
#
_symmetry.space_group_name_H-M   'P 1'
#
loop_
_entity.id
_entity.type
_entity.pdbx_description
1 polymer ?
#
loop_
_entity_poly.entity_id
_entity_poly.type
_entity_poly.pdbx_seq_one_letter_code
_entity_poly.pdbx_strand_id
1 'polypeptide(L)'
;MGRASRGKKARNRDHQGEWTATRAAVRASAIRSDSLRLLPGNPWVRAMVSSNINNVLSDMHRVLLNSGAPEGAAWELACSMVLGKLGMRPPWPPGPDAVAKWQLDQDVLILRSGELTVISPSAHAAVMAAAATLEPGDLALLSRDRDVVIPTGLLVLPEPVVCVNRTGSQSDTLAYGWQFTTQHQIHPTAQYPGVRISTFMDRDGPVQPDDWRAAVAQARATGHPLPRLVPDGTYGMRGDRPGTHPSEPSTELLTEKHKELQAALTQASAWRCEPVADIGEWSGGRVEDPDDDFACRYMFAFWRLVAQGVTTTTSPPSAPQGPRSPGRPHDPDIRVVRLAQQIPAQRPAEAGQGKEVRSYHHRWPVRMHKVRQWYPSAQEHRLIWRGPYIKGPADAPLMLGEKVYVADSH
;
A
#
# COMPACT_ATOMS: atom_id res chain seq x y z
N MET A 1 10.51 1.42 43.42
CA MET A 1 10.06 2.79 43.07
C MET A 1 10.72 3.19 41.77
N GLY A 2 9.97 3.62 40.75
CA GLY A 2 10.56 4.14 39.50
C GLY A 2 9.76 3.92 38.22
N ARG A 3 8.55 4.49 38.15
CA ARG A 3 7.81 4.97 36.95
C ARG A 3 7.93 4.15 35.63
N ALA A 4 7.12 3.10 35.52
CA ALA A 4 6.64 2.63 34.23
C ALA A 4 5.60 3.63 33.69
N SER A 5 5.92 4.26 32.56
CA SER A 5 5.10 5.28 31.90
C SER A 5 3.69 4.77 31.58
N ARG A 6 2.72 5.42 32.22
CA ARG A 6 1.29 5.37 31.92
C ARG A 6 1.03 6.03 30.55
N GLY A 7 1.37 5.35 29.45
CA GLY A 7 1.10 5.79 28.08
C GLY A 7 -0.16 5.18 27.45
N LYS A 8 -1.02 4.52 28.23
CA LYS A 8 -2.15 3.71 27.72
C LYS A 8 -3.54 4.30 28.02
N LYS A 9 -3.64 5.62 28.20
CA LYS A 9 -4.92 6.31 28.41
C LYS A 9 -5.26 7.20 27.21
N ALA A 10 -6.47 6.98 26.71
CA ALA A 10 -7.24 7.82 25.77
C ALA A 10 -6.84 7.79 24.28
N ARG A 11 -7.11 6.66 23.61
CA ARG A 11 -7.46 6.65 22.18
C ARG A 11 -8.94 7.04 21.99
N ASN A 12 -9.29 8.24 22.45
CA ASN A 12 -10.57 8.88 22.20
C ASN A 12 -10.30 10.35 21.90
N ARG A 13 -9.77 10.63 20.70
CA ARG A 13 -9.65 11.99 20.17
C ARG A 13 -10.78 12.20 19.16
N ASP A 14 -11.97 12.44 19.72
CA ASP A 14 -13.18 12.95 19.04
C ASP A 14 -13.13 14.48 18.83
N HIS A 15 -11.97 15.05 18.50
CA HIS A 15 -11.85 16.49 18.27
C HIS A 15 -11.16 16.81 16.94
N GLN A 16 -11.81 16.37 15.86
CA GLN A 16 -11.86 16.95 14.51
C GLN A 16 -13.06 16.25 13.86
N GLY A 17 -14.04 17.00 13.36
CA GLY A 17 -15.43 16.56 13.19
C GLY A 17 -15.59 15.12 12.66
N GLU A 18 -16.52 14.36 13.29
CA GLU A 18 -16.76 12.94 13.01
C GLU A 18 -16.60 12.58 11.54
N TRP A 19 -15.73 11.60 11.27
CA TRP A 19 -15.56 11.06 9.93
C TRP A 19 -16.91 10.55 9.42
N THR A 20 -17.32 11.00 8.23
CA THR A 20 -18.49 10.44 7.54
C THR A 20 -18.10 10.06 6.13
N ALA A 21 -18.72 8.99 5.61
CA ALA A 21 -18.47 8.52 4.26
C ALA A 21 -18.78 9.60 3.20
N THR A 22 -19.83 10.39 3.40
CA THR A 22 -20.18 11.50 2.51
C THR A 22 -19.11 12.58 2.49
N ARG A 23 -18.60 13.01 3.64
CA ARG A 23 -17.50 14.00 3.71
C ARG A 23 -16.22 13.47 3.08
N ALA A 24 -15.88 12.20 3.37
CA ALA A 24 -14.71 11.55 2.78
C ALA A 24 -14.82 11.47 1.25
N ALA A 25 -15.98 11.08 0.73
CA ALA A 25 -16.25 11.01 -0.71
C ALA A 25 -16.15 12.38 -1.39
N VAL A 26 -16.76 13.43 -0.80
CA VAL A 26 -16.67 14.81 -1.31
C VAL A 26 -15.22 15.30 -1.31
N ARG A 27 -14.49 15.07 -0.22
CA ARG A 27 -13.06 15.42 -0.13
C ARG A 27 -12.24 14.70 -1.21
N ALA A 28 -12.40 13.40 -1.34
CA ALA A 28 -11.67 12.60 -2.32
C ALA A 28 -11.96 13.03 -3.77
N SER A 29 -13.23 13.33 -4.09
CA SER A 29 -13.65 13.86 -5.39
C SER A 29 -13.00 15.21 -5.70
N ALA A 30 -12.99 16.12 -4.71
CA ALA A 30 -12.35 17.44 -4.86
C ALA A 30 -10.83 17.31 -5.06
N ILE A 31 -10.17 16.45 -4.28
CA ILE A 31 -8.73 16.17 -4.39
C ILE A 31 -8.40 15.60 -5.78
N ARG A 32 -9.16 14.61 -6.25
CA ARG A 32 -9.02 14.02 -7.60
C ARG A 32 -9.17 15.09 -8.69
N SER A 33 -10.19 15.93 -8.57
CA SER A 33 -10.50 16.98 -9.55
C SER A 33 -9.40 18.05 -9.62
N ASP A 34 -8.87 18.48 -8.48
CA ASP A 34 -7.73 19.41 -8.45
C ASP A 34 -6.49 18.82 -9.11
N SER A 35 -6.16 17.57 -8.77
CA SER A 35 -5.01 16.88 -9.33
C SER A 35 -5.14 16.65 -10.84
N LEU A 36 -6.33 16.27 -11.33
CA LEU A 36 -6.59 16.13 -12.76
C LEU A 36 -6.42 17.44 -13.54
N ARG A 37 -6.69 18.58 -12.90
CA ARG A 37 -6.53 19.90 -13.51
C ARG A 37 -5.07 20.34 -13.54
N LEU A 38 -4.30 20.04 -12.49
CA LEU A 38 -2.97 20.59 -12.27
C LEU A 38 -1.82 19.65 -12.65
N LEU A 39 -2.05 18.34 -12.75
CA LEU A 39 -1.01 17.36 -13.07
C LEU A 39 -0.61 17.33 -14.56
N PRO A 40 -1.55 17.31 -15.53
CA PRO A 40 -1.18 17.19 -16.95
C PRO A 40 -0.28 18.34 -17.41
N GLY A 41 0.91 18.00 -17.91
CA GLY A 41 1.87 18.99 -18.42
C GLY A 41 2.55 19.84 -17.36
N ASN A 42 2.44 19.52 -16.07
CA ASN A 42 3.10 20.28 -15.01
C ASN A 42 4.63 20.08 -15.05
N PRO A 43 5.42 21.14 -15.32
CA PRO A 43 6.87 21.02 -15.48
C PRO A 43 7.58 20.67 -14.18
N TRP A 44 7.07 21.12 -13.03
CA TRP A 44 7.65 20.82 -11.72
C TRP A 44 7.48 19.35 -11.36
N VAL A 45 6.26 18.83 -11.51
CA VAL A 45 6.00 17.40 -11.26
C VAL A 45 6.81 16.53 -12.22
N ARG A 46 6.90 16.91 -13.50
CA ARG A 46 7.74 16.20 -14.48
C ARG A 46 9.20 16.18 -14.08
N ALA A 47 9.76 17.32 -13.65
CA ALA A 47 11.15 17.39 -13.22
C ALA A 47 11.41 16.49 -11.99
N MET A 48 10.49 16.50 -11.01
CA MET A 48 10.58 15.63 -9.83
C MET A 48 10.55 14.15 -10.22
N VAL A 49 9.55 13.73 -11.00
CA VAL A 49 9.42 12.32 -11.43
C VAL A 49 10.62 11.89 -12.28
N SER A 50 11.12 12.76 -13.16
CA SER A 50 12.34 12.50 -13.95
C SER A 50 13.57 12.31 -13.06
N SER A 51 13.73 13.16 -12.04
CA SER A 51 14.81 13.01 -11.05
C SER A 51 14.71 11.69 -10.29
N ASN A 52 13.52 11.33 -9.80
CA ASN A 52 13.29 10.07 -9.10
C ASN A 52 13.59 8.85 -9.98
N ILE A 53 13.15 8.85 -11.23
CA ILE A 53 13.45 7.78 -12.19
C ILE A 53 14.95 7.67 -12.45
N ASN A 54 15.63 8.80 -12.65
CA ASN A 54 17.08 8.82 -12.86
C ASN A 54 17.81 8.22 -11.66
N ASN A 55 17.39 8.59 -10.45
CA ASN A 55 17.94 8.08 -9.20
C ASN A 55 17.79 6.56 -9.07
N VAL A 56 16.57 6.05 -9.27
CA VAL A 56 16.27 4.61 -9.14
C VAL A 56 16.97 3.78 -10.21
N LEU A 57 16.98 4.24 -11.47
CA LEU A 57 17.71 3.55 -12.55
C LEU A 57 19.22 3.55 -12.32
N SER A 58 19.78 4.67 -11.87
CA SER A 58 21.21 4.78 -11.59
C SER A 58 21.65 3.85 -10.45
N ASP A 59 20.86 3.78 -9.37
CA ASP A 59 21.12 2.88 -8.26
C ASP A 59 21.06 1.41 -8.69
N MET A 60 19.99 1.04 -9.40
CA MET A 60 19.80 -0.32 -9.88
C MET A 60 20.91 -0.74 -10.84
N HIS A 61 21.28 0.14 -11.77
CA HIS A 61 22.38 -0.10 -12.68
C HIS A 61 23.71 -0.28 -11.92
N ARG A 62 24.00 0.55 -10.92
CA ARG A 62 25.20 0.42 -10.08
C ARG A 62 25.21 -0.90 -9.32
N VAL A 63 24.08 -1.33 -8.75
CA VAL A 63 23.98 -2.64 -8.08
C VAL A 63 24.26 -3.77 -9.07
N LEU A 64 23.69 -3.70 -10.28
CA LEU A 64 23.86 -4.75 -11.28
C LEU A 64 25.29 -4.81 -11.83
N LEU A 65 25.98 -3.68 -11.99
CA LEU A 65 27.41 -3.63 -12.36
C LEU A 65 28.32 -4.32 -11.33
N ASN A 66 27.90 -4.35 -10.06
CA ASN A 66 28.64 -5.01 -8.98
C ASN A 66 28.05 -6.37 -8.61
N SER A 67 27.19 -6.93 -9.47
CA SER A 67 26.57 -8.24 -9.29
C SER A 67 27.13 -9.24 -10.31
N GLY A 68 26.70 -10.50 -10.23
CA GLY A 68 27.00 -11.53 -11.24
C GLY A 68 26.21 -11.39 -12.54
N ALA A 69 25.72 -10.19 -12.88
CA ALA A 69 24.98 -9.94 -14.11
C ALA A 69 25.88 -10.17 -15.34
N PRO A 70 25.33 -10.67 -16.46
CA PRO A 70 26.09 -10.84 -17.69
C PRO A 70 26.74 -9.53 -18.16
N GLU A 71 27.96 -9.64 -18.69
CA GLU A 71 28.70 -8.49 -19.21
C GLU A 71 27.88 -7.74 -20.27
N GLY A 72 27.82 -6.41 -20.15
CA GLY A 72 27.03 -5.56 -21.05
C GLY A 72 25.51 -5.58 -20.85
N ALA A 73 24.97 -6.43 -19.98
CA ALA A 73 23.51 -6.55 -19.77
C ALA A 73 22.97 -5.71 -18.59
N ALA A 74 23.84 -5.09 -17.78
CA ALA A 74 23.45 -4.44 -16.52
C ALA A 74 22.42 -3.32 -16.71
N TRP A 75 22.56 -2.48 -17.74
CA TRP A 75 21.61 -1.39 -18.02
C TRP A 75 20.23 -1.91 -18.44
N GLU A 76 20.23 -2.87 -19.36
CA GLU A 76 19.02 -3.52 -19.85
C GLU A 76 18.28 -4.21 -18.68
N LEU A 77 19.00 -4.91 -17.81
CA LEU A 77 18.44 -5.53 -16.60
C LEU A 77 17.90 -4.49 -15.63
N ALA A 78 18.58 -3.36 -15.45
CA ALA A 78 18.09 -2.26 -14.60
C ALA A 78 16.77 -1.70 -15.14
N CYS A 79 16.70 -1.43 -16.45
CA CYS A 79 15.47 -0.98 -17.09
C CYS A 79 14.34 -2.00 -16.96
N SER A 80 14.64 -3.29 -17.13
CA SER A 80 13.65 -4.34 -16.95
C SER A 80 13.14 -4.47 -15.51
N MET A 81 14.04 -4.40 -14.52
CA MET A 81 13.70 -4.50 -13.10
C MET A 81 12.94 -3.27 -12.59
N VAL A 82 13.20 -2.09 -13.14
CA VAL A 82 12.53 -0.85 -12.76
C VAL A 82 11.32 -0.62 -13.66
N LEU A 83 11.51 -0.37 -14.95
CA LEU A 83 10.47 0.04 -15.90
C LEU A 83 9.60 -1.14 -16.37
N GLY A 84 10.23 -2.27 -16.64
CA GLY A 84 9.55 -3.49 -17.07
C GLY A 84 8.53 -3.97 -16.02
N LYS A 85 8.86 -3.87 -14.72
CA LYS A 85 7.92 -4.16 -13.62
C LYS A 85 6.72 -3.20 -13.58
N LEU A 86 6.86 -1.96 -14.06
CA LEU A 86 5.74 -1.01 -14.16
C LEU A 86 4.85 -1.27 -15.39
N GLY A 87 5.33 -2.13 -16.29
CA GLY A 87 4.68 -2.50 -17.56
C GLY A 87 5.05 -1.61 -18.73
N MET A 88 6.20 -0.94 -18.65
CA MET A 88 6.81 -0.36 -19.85
C MET A 88 7.38 -1.49 -20.71
N ARG A 89 7.08 -1.48 -22.01
CA ARG A 89 7.57 -2.47 -22.96
C ARG A 89 8.88 -1.99 -23.59
N PRO A 90 9.90 -2.86 -23.78
CA PRO A 90 11.08 -2.52 -24.56
C PRO A 90 10.73 -2.29 -26.06
N PRO A 91 11.50 -1.48 -26.81
CA PRO A 91 12.77 -0.86 -26.43
C PRO A 91 12.61 0.23 -25.36
N TRP A 92 13.56 0.33 -24.44
CA TRP A 92 13.50 1.29 -23.34
C TRP A 92 13.63 2.73 -23.86
N PRO A 93 12.93 3.71 -23.26
CA PRO A 93 13.06 5.10 -23.66
C PRO A 93 14.50 5.63 -23.48
N PRO A 94 14.90 6.65 -24.26
CA PRO A 94 16.29 7.11 -24.32
C PRO A 94 16.76 7.87 -23.06
N GLY A 95 15.87 8.13 -22.10
CA GLY A 95 16.23 8.86 -20.89
C GLY A 95 15.08 9.03 -19.89
N PRO A 96 15.40 9.49 -18.67
CA PRO A 96 14.46 9.59 -17.55
C PRO A 96 13.26 10.50 -17.87
N ASP A 97 13.45 11.53 -18.69
CA ASP A 97 12.41 12.48 -19.07
C ASP A 97 11.28 11.85 -19.90
N ALA A 98 11.63 10.94 -20.80
CA ALA A 98 10.64 10.20 -21.60
C ALA A 98 9.88 9.21 -20.73
N VAL A 99 10.57 8.56 -19.78
CA VAL A 99 9.94 7.67 -18.79
C VAL A 99 9.01 8.46 -17.86
N ALA A 100 9.43 9.64 -17.40
CA ALA A 100 8.64 10.50 -16.53
C ALA A 100 7.36 10.95 -17.22
N LYS A 101 7.45 11.35 -18.49
CA LYS A 101 6.26 11.66 -19.28
C LYS A 101 5.31 10.44 -19.36
N TRP A 102 5.83 9.26 -19.67
CA TRP A 102 5.02 8.05 -19.72
C TRP A 102 4.34 7.77 -18.38
N GLN A 103 5.07 7.83 -17.27
CA GLN A 103 4.53 7.60 -15.92
C GLN A 103 3.46 8.63 -15.56
N LEU A 104 3.64 9.90 -15.91
CA LEU A 104 2.64 10.93 -15.68
C LEU A 104 1.38 10.73 -16.53
N ASP A 105 1.52 10.33 -17.80
CA ASP A 105 0.36 9.99 -18.64
C ASP A 105 -0.43 8.83 -18.00
N GLN A 106 0.30 7.87 -17.44
CA GLN A 106 -0.24 6.73 -16.72
C GLN A 106 -0.95 7.11 -15.39
N ASP A 107 -0.40 8.04 -14.61
CA ASP A 107 -1.03 8.55 -13.39
C ASP A 107 -2.27 9.40 -13.70
N VAL A 108 -2.23 10.19 -14.78
CA VAL A 108 -3.41 10.92 -15.29
C VAL A 108 -4.52 9.97 -15.72
N LEU A 109 -4.20 8.82 -16.31
CA LEU A 109 -5.20 7.79 -16.62
C LEU A 109 -5.87 7.25 -15.35
N ILE A 110 -5.10 6.90 -14.32
CA ILE A 110 -5.65 6.47 -13.02
C ILE A 110 -6.57 7.56 -12.45
N LEU A 111 -6.09 8.80 -12.39
CA LEU A 111 -6.89 9.90 -11.88
C LEU A 111 -8.15 10.11 -12.71
N ARG A 112 -8.13 9.86 -14.02
CA ARG A 112 -9.28 10.13 -14.91
C ARG A 112 -10.31 9.01 -14.92
N SER A 113 -9.88 7.75 -15.00
CA SER A 113 -10.75 6.60 -15.21
C SER A 113 -10.79 5.62 -14.04
N GLY A 114 -9.89 5.75 -13.07
CA GLY A 114 -9.90 4.90 -11.88
C GLY A 114 -11.18 5.07 -11.09
N GLU A 115 -11.71 3.94 -10.60
CA GLU A 115 -12.84 3.95 -9.70
C GLU A 115 -12.41 4.54 -8.34
N LEU A 116 -13.05 5.65 -7.95
CA LEU A 116 -12.69 6.38 -6.74
C LEU A 116 -13.18 5.61 -5.51
N THR A 117 -12.26 5.27 -4.62
CA THR A 117 -12.50 4.53 -3.39
C THR A 117 -12.04 5.35 -2.20
N VAL A 118 -12.84 5.39 -1.13
CA VAL A 118 -12.46 5.96 0.17
C VAL A 118 -12.54 4.88 1.23
N ILE A 119 -11.62 4.90 2.19
CA ILE A 119 -11.56 3.93 3.28
C ILE A 119 -11.84 4.61 4.63
N SER A 120 -12.66 3.97 5.46
CA SER A 120 -12.91 4.44 6.84
C SER A 120 -11.65 4.33 7.70
N PRO A 121 -11.47 5.16 8.74
CA PRO A 121 -10.33 5.09 9.65
C PRO A 121 -10.13 3.70 10.28
N SER A 122 -11.21 3.01 10.65
CA SER A 122 -11.13 1.66 11.23
C SER A 122 -10.67 0.60 10.23
N ALA A 123 -11.16 0.66 8.99
CA ALA A 123 -10.68 -0.23 7.92
C ALA A 123 -9.23 0.08 7.57
N HIS A 124 -8.86 1.37 7.48
CA HIS A 124 -7.48 1.81 7.25
C HIS A 124 -6.52 1.24 8.31
N ALA A 125 -6.87 1.36 9.59
CA ALA A 125 -6.08 0.79 10.69
C ALA A 125 -5.96 -0.74 10.60
N ALA A 126 -6.99 -1.45 10.14
CA ALA A 126 -6.94 -2.89 9.92
C ALA A 126 -5.99 -3.27 8.76
N VAL A 127 -5.99 -2.49 7.67
CA VAL A 127 -5.04 -2.65 6.56
C VAL A 127 -3.61 -2.39 7.02
N MET A 128 -3.38 -1.32 7.79
CA MET A 128 -2.06 -1.00 8.36
C MET A 128 -1.53 -2.15 9.24
N ALA A 129 -2.38 -2.68 10.13
CA ALA A 129 -2.03 -3.81 10.98
C ALA A 129 -1.74 -5.09 10.17
N ALA A 130 -2.48 -5.32 9.08
CA ALA A 130 -2.25 -6.45 8.18
C ALA A 130 -0.93 -6.29 7.40
N ALA A 131 -0.69 -5.11 6.83
CA ALA A 131 0.52 -4.77 6.08
C ALA A 131 1.79 -4.91 6.93
N ALA A 132 1.74 -4.52 8.20
CA ALA A 132 2.85 -4.67 9.15
C ALA A 132 3.26 -6.13 9.42
N THR A 133 2.41 -7.11 9.07
CA THR A 133 2.74 -8.54 9.22
C THR A 133 3.31 -9.17 7.96
N LEU A 134 3.29 -8.48 6.82
CA LEU A 134 3.71 -9.04 5.54
C LEU A 134 5.22 -8.96 5.37
N GLU A 135 5.79 -9.98 4.74
CA GLU A 135 7.16 -9.99 4.24
C GLU A 135 7.14 -9.83 2.70
N PRO A 136 8.24 -9.36 2.07
CA PRO A 136 8.31 -9.16 0.62
C PRO A 136 7.87 -10.38 -0.20
N GLY A 137 8.24 -11.59 0.21
CA GLY A 137 7.88 -12.82 -0.48
C GLY A 137 6.38 -13.16 -0.41
N ASP A 138 5.64 -12.65 0.58
CA ASP A 138 4.18 -12.83 0.62
C ASP A 138 3.48 -12.09 -0.52
N LEU A 139 4.06 -10.99 -1.01
CA LEU A 139 3.52 -10.19 -2.12
C LEU A 139 3.45 -10.99 -3.42
N ALA A 140 4.36 -11.96 -3.59
CA ALA A 140 4.34 -12.86 -4.72
C ALA A 140 3.04 -13.69 -4.77
N LEU A 141 2.36 -13.91 -3.64
CA LEU A 141 1.10 -14.65 -3.52
C LEU A 141 -0.11 -13.94 -4.13
N LEU A 142 0.07 -12.77 -4.75
CA LEU A 142 -1.02 -11.99 -5.35
C LEU A 142 -1.57 -12.72 -6.57
N SER A 143 -2.89 -12.86 -6.61
CA SER A 143 -3.63 -13.23 -7.82
C SER A 143 -4.46 -12.04 -8.25
N ARG A 144 -4.04 -11.31 -9.29
CA ARG A 144 -4.72 -10.06 -9.67
C ARG A 144 -6.19 -10.29 -10.00
N ASP A 145 -6.51 -11.38 -10.69
CA ASP A 145 -7.87 -11.66 -11.18
C ASP A 145 -8.82 -12.09 -10.06
N ARG A 146 -8.30 -12.43 -8.88
CA ARG A 146 -9.08 -12.92 -7.74
C ARG A 146 -9.06 -11.99 -6.55
N ASP A 147 -7.93 -11.36 -6.28
CA ASP A 147 -7.73 -10.50 -5.12
C ASP A 147 -8.13 -9.06 -5.44
N VAL A 148 -7.94 -8.62 -6.69
CA VAL A 148 -8.19 -7.23 -7.09
C VAL A 148 -9.53 -7.12 -7.79
N VAL A 149 -10.53 -6.62 -7.07
CA VAL A 149 -11.93 -6.53 -7.54
C VAL A 149 -12.11 -5.56 -8.71
N ILE A 150 -11.31 -4.50 -8.75
CA ILE A 150 -11.43 -3.43 -9.74
C ILE A 150 -10.11 -3.33 -10.52
N PRO A 151 -10.10 -3.48 -11.86
CA PRO A 151 -8.86 -3.45 -12.64
C PRO A 151 -8.11 -2.12 -12.61
N THR A 152 -8.79 -1.00 -12.35
CA THR A 152 -8.17 0.33 -12.24
C THR A 152 -8.89 1.16 -11.19
N GLY A 153 -8.17 1.64 -10.18
CA GLY A 153 -8.79 2.34 -9.05
C GLY A 153 -7.88 3.38 -8.40
N LEU A 154 -8.51 4.23 -7.60
CA LEU A 154 -7.86 5.28 -6.83
C LEU A 154 -8.41 5.25 -5.40
N LEU A 155 -7.58 4.83 -4.46
CA LEU A 155 -7.91 4.78 -3.03
C LEU A 155 -7.39 6.04 -2.34
N VAL A 156 -8.28 6.83 -1.75
CA VAL A 156 -7.92 7.99 -0.92
C VAL A 156 -8.04 7.62 0.56
N LEU A 157 -6.97 7.86 1.31
CA LEU A 157 -6.87 7.52 2.73
C LEU A 157 -7.53 8.59 3.61
N PRO A 158 -8.06 8.21 4.79
CA PRO A 158 -8.60 9.16 5.75
C PRO A 158 -7.50 10.07 6.29
N GLU A 159 -6.31 9.52 6.52
CA GLU A 159 -5.08 10.19 6.92
C GLU A 159 -3.89 9.65 6.11
N PRO A 160 -2.85 10.47 5.83
CA PRO A 160 -1.65 9.99 5.14
C PRO A 160 -0.88 8.95 5.96
N VAL A 161 -0.29 7.96 5.29
CA VAL A 161 0.69 7.07 5.89
C VAL A 161 2.07 7.72 5.78
N VAL A 162 2.74 7.92 6.90
CA VAL A 162 4.11 8.42 6.94
C VAL A 162 5.10 7.25 6.99
N CYS A 163 5.93 7.14 5.96
CA CYS A 163 6.97 6.13 5.84
C CYS A 163 8.35 6.77 5.97
N VAL A 164 9.26 6.06 6.64
CA VAL A 164 10.70 6.33 6.59
C VAL A 164 11.31 5.32 5.63
N ASN A 165 11.83 5.80 4.52
CA ASN A 165 12.40 4.92 3.49
C ASN A 165 13.82 4.46 3.87
N ARG A 166 14.42 3.62 3.02
CA ARG A 166 15.78 3.08 3.22
C ARG A 166 16.90 4.12 3.33
N THR A 167 16.69 5.35 2.83
CA THR A 167 17.67 6.45 2.93
C THR A 167 17.45 7.29 4.19
N GLY A 168 16.48 6.94 5.04
CA GLY A 168 16.06 7.70 6.21
C GLY A 168 15.16 8.89 5.87
N SER A 169 14.80 9.06 4.59
CA SER A 169 13.95 10.15 4.15
C SER A 169 12.49 9.84 4.45
N GLN A 170 11.75 10.86 4.89
CA GLN A 170 10.33 10.74 5.18
C GLN A 170 9.51 11.06 3.93
N SER A 171 8.47 10.28 3.68
CA SER A 171 7.42 10.59 2.70
C SER A 171 6.06 10.29 3.33
N ASP A 172 5.02 11.01 2.91
CA ASP A 172 3.63 10.71 3.25
C ASP A 172 2.86 10.25 2.02
N THR A 173 2.09 9.17 2.14
CA THR A 173 1.17 8.71 1.08
C THR A 173 -0.26 8.96 1.51
N LEU A 174 -0.98 9.82 0.79
CA LEU A 174 -2.41 10.08 1.01
C LEU A 174 -3.31 9.23 0.10
N ALA A 175 -2.82 8.82 -1.06
CA ALA A 175 -3.60 8.01 -1.98
C ALA A 175 -2.77 6.96 -2.72
N TYR A 176 -3.43 5.86 -3.07
CA TYR A 176 -2.88 4.81 -3.91
C TYR A 176 -3.70 4.69 -5.19
N GLY A 177 -3.04 4.83 -6.32
CA GLY A 177 -3.56 4.45 -7.63
C GLY A 177 -3.18 3.01 -7.96
N TRP A 178 -4.01 2.30 -8.71
CA TRP A 178 -3.58 1.04 -9.31
C TRP A 178 -4.20 0.79 -10.67
N GLN A 179 -3.50 -0.01 -11.48
CA GLN A 179 -4.04 -0.56 -12.72
C GLN A 179 -3.45 -1.92 -13.05
N PHE A 180 -4.23 -2.80 -13.69
CA PHE A 180 -3.70 -4.00 -14.29
C PHE A 180 -2.69 -3.65 -15.38
N THR A 181 -1.63 -4.43 -15.45
CA THR A 181 -0.54 -4.23 -16.39
C THR A 181 0.05 -5.56 -16.83
N THR A 182 0.89 -5.52 -17.85
CA THR A 182 1.75 -6.65 -18.23
C THR A 182 3.17 -6.25 -17.89
N GLN A 183 3.81 -6.98 -16.98
CA GLN A 183 5.21 -6.77 -16.64
C GLN A 183 6.11 -7.40 -17.68
N HIS A 184 7.23 -6.75 -17.98
CA HIS A 184 8.18 -7.17 -19.00
C HIS A 184 9.55 -7.48 -18.38
N GLN A 185 9.99 -8.72 -18.51
CA GLN A 185 11.35 -9.15 -18.19
C GLN A 185 12.15 -9.39 -19.48
N ILE A 186 13.47 -9.18 -19.41
CA ILE A 186 14.37 -9.41 -20.55
C ILE A 186 15.32 -10.59 -20.35
N HIS A 187 15.39 -11.15 -19.14
CA HIS A 187 16.23 -12.30 -18.86
C HIS A 187 15.64 -13.22 -17.77
N PRO A 188 14.92 -14.30 -18.17
CA PRO A 188 14.50 -14.60 -19.54
C PRO A 188 13.53 -13.54 -20.08
N THR A 189 13.45 -13.39 -21.41
CA THR A 189 12.39 -12.58 -22.04
C THR A 189 11.04 -13.19 -21.68
N ALA A 190 10.31 -12.55 -20.78
CA ALA A 190 9.08 -13.08 -20.22
C ALA A 190 8.09 -11.95 -19.96
N GLN A 191 6.81 -12.31 -20.00
CA GLN A 191 5.70 -11.41 -19.69
C GLN A 191 4.85 -12.01 -18.60
N TYR A 192 4.51 -11.20 -17.62
CA TYR A 192 3.69 -11.62 -16.49
C TYR A 192 2.50 -10.69 -16.32
N PRO A 193 1.30 -11.22 -16.05
CA PRO A 193 0.22 -10.37 -15.59
C PRO A 193 0.61 -9.76 -14.24
N GLY A 194 0.39 -8.46 -14.09
CA GLY A 194 0.70 -7.75 -12.86
C GLY A 194 -0.27 -6.62 -12.57
N VAL A 195 0.04 -5.91 -11.49
CA VAL A 195 -0.64 -4.70 -11.06
C VAL A 195 0.43 -3.63 -10.85
N ARG A 196 0.25 -2.47 -11.50
CA ARG A 196 1.03 -1.26 -11.21
C ARG A 196 0.33 -0.50 -10.08
N ILE A 197 1.09 -0.01 -9.14
CA ILE A 197 0.64 0.83 -8.03
C ILE A 197 1.35 2.17 -8.15
N SER A 198 0.61 3.27 -8.08
CA SER A 198 1.14 4.62 -7.98
C SER A 198 0.86 5.16 -6.58
N THR A 199 1.84 5.74 -5.90
CA THR A 199 1.64 6.45 -4.64
C THR A 199 1.54 7.96 -4.90
N PHE A 200 0.64 8.60 -4.17
CA PHE A 200 0.47 10.04 -4.23
C PHE A 200 0.64 10.64 -2.84
N MET A 201 1.60 11.56 -2.71
CA MET A 201 1.75 12.39 -1.52
C MET A 201 0.73 13.51 -1.52
N ASP A 202 0.42 13.99 -0.31
CA ASP A 202 -0.39 15.19 -0.14
C ASP A 202 0.51 16.42 -0.21
N ARG A 203 0.26 17.31 -1.17
CA ARG A 203 1.03 18.56 -1.27
C ARG A 203 1.08 19.33 0.05
N ASP A 204 -0.03 19.34 0.78
CA ASP A 204 -0.17 20.02 2.06
C ASP A 204 -0.24 18.99 3.21
N GLY A 205 0.41 17.84 3.01
CA GLY A 205 0.51 16.74 3.96
C GLY A 205 1.41 17.04 5.16
N PRO A 206 1.54 16.10 6.11
CA PRO A 206 2.33 16.27 7.32
C PRO A 206 3.84 16.33 7.08
N VAL A 207 4.34 15.73 5.99
CA VAL A 207 5.77 15.73 5.67
C VAL A 207 6.07 16.95 4.79
N GLN A 208 6.76 17.93 5.37
CA GLN A 208 7.05 19.21 4.73
C GLN A 208 8.50 19.61 5.02
N PRO A 209 9.51 19.02 4.35
CA PRO A 209 10.88 19.52 4.46
C PRO A 209 11.01 20.91 3.79
N ASP A 210 12.08 21.63 4.09
CA ASP A 210 12.27 23.02 3.63
C ASP A 210 12.34 23.14 2.10
N ASP A 211 13.02 22.19 1.46
CA ASP A 211 13.12 22.06 0.02
C ASP A 211 11.75 21.81 -0.63
N TRP A 212 10.89 20.99 -0.01
CA TRP A 212 9.51 20.79 -0.45
C TRP A 212 8.69 22.08 -0.37
N ARG A 213 8.75 22.80 0.75
CA ARG A 213 8.08 24.10 0.90
C ARG A 213 8.55 25.10 -0.14
N ALA A 214 9.87 25.15 -0.38
CA ALA A 214 10.47 26.02 -1.40
C ALA A 214 9.98 25.65 -2.81
N ALA A 215 9.95 24.36 -3.15
CA ALA A 215 9.45 23.86 -4.43
C ALA A 215 7.96 24.22 -4.62
N VAL A 216 7.11 24.01 -3.60
CA VAL A 216 5.68 24.39 -3.64
C VAL A 216 5.51 25.89 -3.86
N ALA A 217 6.28 26.71 -3.14
CA ALA A 217 6.24 28.17 -3.27
C ALA A 217 6.69 28.64 -4.66
N GLN A 218 7.78 28.09 -5.17
CA GLN A 218 8.33 28.44 -6.49
C GLN A 218 7.43 27.96 -7.63
N ALA A 219 6.86 26.76 -7.53
CA ALA A 219 5.88 26.25 -8.46
C ALA A 219 4.65 27.17 -8.56
N ARG A 220 4.16 27.67 -7.41
CA ARG A 220 3.10 28.67 -7.37
C ARG A 220 3.53 30.00 -7.99
N ALA A 221 4.71 30.51 -7.64
CA ALA A 221 5.22 31.80 -8.13
C ALA A 221 5.45 31.81 -9.65
N THR A 222 5.77 30.65 -10.23
CA THR A 222 5.99 30.47 -11.68
C THR A 222 4.72 30.12 -12.46
N GLY A 223 3.54 30.16 -11.84
CA GLY A 223 2.26 29.89 -12.51
C GLY A 223 1.95 28.40 -12.73
N HIS A 224 2.71 27.50 -12.11
CA HIS A 224 2.57 26.04 -12.24
C HIS A 224 2.36 25.38 -10.87
N PRO A 225 1.30 25.73 -10.11
CA PRO A 225 1.09 25.19 -8.78
C PRO A 225 1.01 23.66 -8.79
N LEU A 226 1.60 23.02 -7.79
CA LEU A 226 1.56 21.56 -7.66
C LEU A 226 0.12 21.07 -7.38
N PRO A 227 -0.29 19.92 -7.95
CA PRO A 227 -1.58 19.29 -7.67
C PRO A 227 -1.70 18.90 -6.20
N ARG A 228 -2.92 18.69 -5.71
CA ARG A 228 -3.12 18.18 -4.33
C ARG A 228 -2.55 16.76 -4.14
N LEU A 229 -2.70 15.89 -5.13
CA LEU A 229 -2.03 14.58 -5.21
C LEU A 229 -0.82 14.70 -6.12
N VAL A 230 0.38 14.66 -5.54
CA VAL A 230 1.63 14.68 -6.30
C VAL A 230 2.16 13.25 -6.38
N PRO A 231 2.43 12.69 -7.58
CA PRO A 231 3.04 11.37 -7.71
C PRO A 231 4.39 11.32 -6.98
N ASP A 232 4.58 10.30 -6.15
CA ASP A 232 5.78 10.12 -5.32
C ASP A 232 6.58 8.88 -5.74
N GLY A 233 5.88 7.75 -5.91
CA GLY A 233 6.48 6.46 -6.26
C GLY A 233 5.58 5.62 -7.15
N THR A 234 6.18 4.65 -7.85
CA THR A 234 5.44 3.65 -8.62
C THR A 234 6.06 2.28 -8.42
N TYR A 235 5.22 1.29 -8.19
CA TYR A 235 5.60 -0.07 -7.87
C TYR A 235 4.89 -1.06 -8.80
N GLY A 236 5.54 -2.20 -9.05
CA GLY A 236 4.96 -3.29 -9.84
C GLY A 236 4.88 -4.57 -9.02
N MET A 237 3.68 -5.12 -8.86
CA MET A 237 3.46 -6.44 -8.27
C MET A 237 3.05 -7.46 -9.33
N ARG A 238 3.74 -8.60 -9.34
CA ARG A 238 3.36 -9.76 -10.17
C ARG A 238 2.04 -10.33 -9.66
N GLY A 239 1.15 -10.76 -10.55
CA GLY A 239 -0.25 -11.06 -10.23
C GLY A 239 -0.77 -12.41 -10.76
N ASP A 240 0.08 -13.30 -11.25
CA ASP A 240 -0.27 -14.66 -11.71
C ASP A 240 -0.35 -15.71 -10.58
N ARG A 241 0.01 -15.38 -9.34
CA ARG A 241 0.13 -16.26 -8.18
C ARG A 241 1.27 -17.30 -8.30
N PRO A 242 2.02 -17.59 -7.21
CA PRO A 242 3.04 -18.62 -7.21
C PRO A 242 2.40 -20.01 -7.23
N GLY A 243 3.01 -20.92 -7.99
CA GLY A 243 2.55 -22.29 -8.19
C GLY A 243 1.91 -22.54 -9.57
N THR A 244 1.92 -21.56 -10.49
CA THR A 244 1.66 -21.84 -11.91
C THR A 244 2.84 -22.55 -12.57
N HIS A 245 4.06 -22.43 -12.00
CA HIS A 245 5.25 -23.12 -12.47
C HIS A 245 5.94 -23.93 -11.34
N PRO A 246 6.29 -25.21 -11.57
CA PRO A 246 6.95 -26.06 -10.55
C PRO A 246 8.34 -25.58 -10.10
N SER A 247 8.95 -24.67 -10.87
CA SER A 247 10.29 -24.11 -10.60
C SER A 247 10.27 -22.78 -9.85
N GLU A 248 9.12 -22.33 -9.35
CA GLU A 248 9.05 -21.05 -8.69
C GLU A 248 9.70 -21.09 -7.29
N PRO A 249 10.52 -20.07 -6.95
CA PRO A 249 11.19 -20.00 -5.66
C PRO A 249 10.17 -19.91 -4.51
N SER A 250 10.55 -20.45 -3.35
CA SER A 250 9.74 -20.31 -2.13
C SER A 250 9.62 -18.84 -1.74
N THR A 251 8.56 -18.52 -1.00
CA THR A 251 8.34 -17.15 -0.49
C THR A 251 9.43 -16.69 0.46
N GLU A 252 10.04 -17.63 1.18
CA GLU A 252 11.16 -17.39 2.09
C GLU A 252 12.39 -16.96 1.29
N LEU A 253 12.72 -17.71 0.22
CA LEU A 253 13.83 -17.36 -0.68
C LEU A 253 13.59 -16.02 -1.39
N LEU A 254 12.36 -15.74 -1.84
CA LEU A 254 12.00 -14.45 -2.44
C LEU A 254 12.18 -13.30 -1.45
N THR A 255 11.85 -13.52 -0.18
CA THR A 255 12.05 -12.52 0.88
C THR A 255 13.53 -12.26 1.11
N GLU A 256 14.35 -13.30 1.21
CA GLU A 256 15.81 -13.17 1.35
C GLU A 256 16.42 -12.41 0.17
N LYS A 257 16.08 -12.77 -1.07
CA LYS A 257 16.59 -12.08 -2.27
C LYS A 257 16.13 -10.63 -2.39
N HIS A 258 14.92 -10.31 -1.97
CA HIS A 258 14.47 -8.92 -1.89
C HIS A 258 15.30 -8.12 -0.88
N LYS A 259 15.50 -8.66 0.33
CA LYS A 259 16.30 -8.01 1.38
C LYS A 259 17.76 -7.84 0.97
N GLU A 260 18.37 -8.83 0.33
CA GLU A 260 19.71 -8.72 -0.26
C GLU A 260 19.80 -7.58 -1.28
N LEU A 261 18.83 -7.50 -2.20
CA LEU A 261 18.76 -6.43 -3.19
C LEU A 261 18.59 -5.05 -2.54
N GLN A 262 17.71 -4.93 -1.55
CA GLN A 262 17.48 -3.66 -0.86
C GLN A 262 18.68 -3.21 -0.03
N ALA A 263 19.39 -4.14 0.61
CA ALA A 263 20.65 -3.85 1.28
C ALA A 263 21.70 -3.31 0.28
N ALA A 264 21.83 -3.92 -0.90
CA ALA A 264 22.73 -3.46 -1.94
C ALA A 264 22.34 -2.08 -2.49
N LEU A 265 21.04 -1.82 -2.70
CA LEU A 265 20.54 -0.52 -3.12
C LEU A 265 20.73 0.56 -2.05
N THR A 266 20.59 0.22 -0.77
CA THR A 266 20.90 1.11 0.35
C THR A 266 22.37 1.52 0.33
N GLN A 267 23.28 0.56 0.14
CA GLN A 267 24.72 0.86 -0.01
C GLN A 267 25.00 1.74 -1.24
N ALA A 268 24.34 1.47 -2.37
CA ALA A 268 24.49 2.27 -3.59
C ALA A 268 23.98 3.72 -3.44
N SER A 269 22.98 3.93 -2.57
CA SER A 269 22.34 5.22 -2.31
C SER A 269 22.88 5.96 -1.08
N ALA A 270 23.84 5.39 -0.35
CA ALA A 270 24.39 5.96 0.89
C ALA A 270 24.91 7.40 0.76
N TRP A 271 25.37 7.79 -0.43
CA TRP A 271 25.84 9.15 -0.71
C TRP A 271 24.71 10.21 -0.72
N ARG A 272 23.45 9.79 -0.85
CA ARG A 272 22.25 10.65 -0.74
C ARG A 272 21.58 10.58 0.63
N CYS A 273 22.13 9.80 1.57
CA CYS A 273 21.57 9.75 2.93
C CYS A 273 21.83 11.08 3.62
N GLU A 274 20.86 11.99 3.52
CA GLU A 274 20.80 13.15 4.40
C GLU A 274 19.99 12.75 5.65
N PRO A 275 20.53 12.94 6.87
CA PRO A 275 19.75 12.75 8.06
C PRO A 275 18.62 13.80 8.06
N VAL A 276 17.39 13.34 7.79
CA VAL A 276 16.22 14.20 7.92
C VAL A 276 16.07 14.49 9.41
N ALA A 277 16.25 15.77 9.77
CA ALA A 277 15.97 16.22 11.12
C ALA A 277 14.53 15.82 11.49
N ASP A 278 14.33 15.36 12.72
CA ASP A 278 13.02 15.02 13.25
C ASP A 278 12.15 16.30 13.33
N ILE A 279 11.54 16.69 12.21
CA ILE A 279 10.74 17.89 12.11
C ILE A 279 9.27 17.48 12.23
N GLY A 280 8.74 17.62 13.45
CA GLY A 280 7.31 17.54 13.75
C GLY A 280 6.91 16.34 14.60
N GLU A 281 6.29 16.61 15.75
CA GLU A 281 5.63 15.61 16.59
C GLU A 281 4.35 15.10 15.90
N TRP A 282 4.47 14.07 15.05
CA TRP A 282 3.31 13.31 14.61
C TRP A 282 3.08 12.09 15.52
N SER A 283 1.94 12.06 16.21
CA SER A 283 1.58 11.05 17.23
C SER A 283 0.86 9.81 16.68
N GLY A 284 0.96 9.51 15.37
CA GLY A 284 0.19 8.47 14.66
C GLY A 284 0.97 7.21 14.25
N GLY A 285 2.26 7.11 14.59
CA GLY A 285 3.08 5.91 14.40
C GLY A 285 3.73 5.82 13.02
N ARG A 286 5.03 6.13 12.93
CA ARG A 286 5.80 6.04 11.69
C ARG A 286 5.97 4.59 11.25
N VAL A 287 5.93 4.36 9.95
CA VAL A 287 6.25 3.07 9.36
C VAL A 287 7.71 3.09 8.91
N GLU A 288 8.52 2.23 9.51
CA GLU A 288 9.84 1.92 8.98
C GLU A 288 9.66 1.05 7.72
N ASP A 289 10.19 1.52 6.60
CA ASP A 289 10.16 0.82 5.32
C ASP A 289 11.57 0.64 4.73
N PRO A 290 12.45 -0.12 5.42
CA PRO A 290 13.82 -0.34 4.98
C PRO A 290 13.90 -1.11 3.67
N ASP A 291 12.84 -1.83 3.31
CA ASP A 291 12.75 -2.69 2.13
C ASP A 291 12.02 -2.03 0.94
N ASP A 292 11.61 -0.76 1.08
CA ASP A 292 10.88 0.03 0.06
C ASP A 292 9.73 -0.77 -0.59
N ASP A 293 8.92 -1.42 0.26
CA ASP A 293 7.85 -2.32 -0.16
C ASP A 293 6.53 -2.07 0.58
N PHE A 294 6.46 -1.07 1.47
CA PHE A 294 5.27 -0.83 2.27
C PHE A 294 4.05 -0.50 1.40
N ALA A 295 4.22 0.26 0.33
CA ALA A 295 3.13 0.54 -0.62
C ALA A 295 2.53 -0.76 -1.20
N CYS A 296 3.39 -1.71 -1.56
CA CYS A 296 2.97 -3.04 -2.03
C CYS A 296 2.29 -3.85 -0.91
N ARG A 297 2.85 -3.86 0.30
CA ARG A 297 2.25 -4.54 1.47
C ARG A 297 0.88 -3.98 1.82
N TYR A 298 0.74 -2.65 1.82
CA TYR A 298 -0.53 -1.98 2.07
C TYR A 298 -1.57 -2.37 1.02
N MET A 299 -1.25 -2.27 -0.27
CA MET A 299 -2.20 -2.59 -1.33
C MET A 299 -2.56 -4.08 -1.39
N PHE A 300 -1.59 -4.97 -1.18
CA PHE A 300 -1.84 -6.40 -1.06
C PHE A 300 -2.80 -6.69 0.10
N ALA A 301 -2.54 -6.13 1.28
CA ALA A 301 -3.40 -6.29 2.44
C ALA A 301 -4.81 -5.73 2.20
N PHE A 302 -4.91 -4.54 1.60
CA PHE A 302 -6.18 -3.91 1.23
C PHE A 302 -7.03 -4.81 0.35
N TRP A 303 -6.49 -5.25 -0.80
CA TRP A 303 -7.22 -6.10 -1.74
C TRP A 303 -7.65 -7.42 -1.10
N ARG A 304 -6.77 -8.06 -0.34
CA ARG A 304 -7.09 -9.32 0.34
C ARG A 304 -8.16 -9.16 1.42
N LEU A 305 -8.13 -8.09 2.22
CA LEU A 305 -9.15 -7.86 3.23
C LEU A 305 -10.52 -7.57 2.59
N VAL A 306 -10.54 -6.86 1.46
CA VAL A 306 -11.75 -6.68 0.64
C VAL A 306 -12.25 -8.03 0.10
N ALA A 307 -11.37 -8.81 -0.53
CA ALA A 307 -11.73 -10.11 -1.10
C ALA A 307 -12.17 -11.15 -0.04
N GLN A 308 -11.68 -11.03 1.20
CA GLN A 308 -12.10 -11.87 2.33
C GLN A 308 -13.45 -11.47 2.93
N GLY A 309 -14.03 -10.32 2.54
CA GLY A 309 -15.24 -9.77 3.15
C GLY A 309 -15.01 -9.25 4.58
N VAL A 310 -13.76 -9.00 4.98
CA VAL A 310 -13.44 -8.33 6.25
C VAL A 310 -13.87 -6.87 6.19
N THR A 311 -13.99 -6.30 4.99
CA THR A 311 -14.58 -5.00 4.76
C THR A 311 -15.90 -5.10 3.99
N THR A 312 -16.82 -4.18 4.25
CA THR A 312 -17.99 -3.95 3.41
C THR A 312 -17.73 -2.80 2.45
N THR A 313 -18.23 -2.94 1.23
CA THR A 313 -18.16 -1.92 0.19
C THR A 313 -19.56 -1.41 -0.10
N THR A 314 -19.79 -0.12 0.12
CA THR A 314 -21.08 0.52 -0.17
C THR A 314 -20.89 1.77 -1.02
N SER A 315 -21.88 2.12 -1.84
CA SER A 315 -21.97 3.46 -2.40
C SER A 315 -22.44 4.43 -1.30
N PRO A 316 -21.93 5.67 -1.23
CA PRO A 316 -22.45 6.65 -0.29
C PRO A 316 -23.94 6.90 -0.58
N PRO A 317 -24.75 7.19 0.44
CA PRO A 317 -26.12 7.62 0.20
C PRO A 317 -26.08 8.87 -0.68
N SER A 318 -26.80 8.84 -1.80
CA SER A 318 -26.96 10.00 -2.67
C SER A 318 -27.55 11.15 -1.85
N ALA A 319 -26.84 12.28 -1.78
CA ALA A 319 -27.42 13.50 -1.23
C ALA A 319 -28.66 13.90 -2.07
N PRO A 320 -29.71 14.50 -1.47
CA PRO A 320 -30.87 14.96 -2.22
C PRO A 320 -30.41 15.92 -3.33
N GLN A 321 -30.69 15.53 -4.58
CA GLN A 321 -30.22 16.23 -5.76
C GLN A 321 -30.95 17.58 -5.88
N GLY A 322 -30.23 18.68 -5.71
CA GLY A 322 -30.64 19.98 -6.23
C GLY A 322 -30.67 19.98 -7.77
N PRO A 323 -31.26 21.01 -8.40
CA PRO A 323 -31.47 21.05 -9.85
C PRO A 323 -30.16 20.83 -10.61
N ARG A 324 -30.18 19.81 -11.48
CA ARG A 324 -29.04 19.34 -12.29
C ARG A 324 -28.55 20.44 -13.24
N SER A 325 -27.30 20.86 -13.11
CA SER A 325 -26.64 21.67 -14.14
C SER A 325 -26.15 20.76 -15.29
N PRO A 326 -26.62 20.94 -16.53
CA PRO A 326 -26.13 20.18 -17.67
C PRO A 326 -24.65 20.51 -17.94
N GLY A 327 -23.81 19.48 -18.13
CA GLY A 327 -22.41 19.63 -18.54
C GLY A 327 -21.32 19.27 -17.52
N ARG A 328 -21.69 18.88 -16.28
CA ARG A 328 -20.69 18.40 -15.30
C ARG A 328 -20.46 16.90 -15.47
N PRO A 329 -19.22 16.43 -15.73
CA PRO A 329 -18.91 15.01 -15.73
C PRO A 329 -19.33 14.38 -14.40
N HIS A 330 -20.12 13.31 -14.46
CA HIS A 330 -20.52 12.56 -13.28
C HIS A 330 -19.27 11.89 -12.71
N ASP A 331 -18.94 12.12 -11.43
CA ASP A 331 -17.97 11.27 -10.75
C ASP A 331 -18.60 9.87 -10.63
N PRO A 332 -17.93 8.78 -11.07
CA PRO A 332 -18.44 7.43 -10.89
C PRO A 332 -18.80 7.16 -9.42
N ASP A 333 -19.69 6.19 -9.20
CA ASP A 333 -20.09 5.72 -7.88
C ASP A 333 -18.86 5.54 -6.98
N ILE A 334 -18.68 6.46 -6.02
CA ILE A 334 -17.55 6.41 -5.10
C ILE A 334 -17.73 5.19 -4.20
N ARG A 335 -16.75 4.30 -4.15
CA ARG A 335 -16.81 3.14 -3.24
C ARG A 335 -16.35 3.53 -1.85
N VAL A 336 -17.12 3.17 -0.84
CA VAL A 336 -16.77 3.37 0.57
C VAL A 336 -16.43 2.01 1.18
N VAL A 337 -15.18 1.84 1.57
CA VAL A 337 -14.69 0.63 2.25
C VAL A 337 -14.73 0.84 3.76
N ARG A 338 -15.51 0.01 4.45
CA ARG A 338 -15.66 0.02 5.91
C ARG A 338 -15.28 -1.32 6.50
N LEU A 339 -14.84 -1.34 7.75
CA LEU A 339 -14.62 -2.61 8.45
C LEU A 339 -15.98 -3.28 8.65
N ALA A 340 -16.12 -4.54 8.21
CA ALA A 340 -17.33 -5.30 8.46
C ALA A 340 -17.46 -5.50 9.98
N GLN A 341 -18.66 -5.32 10.53
CA GLN A 341 -18.94 -5.74 11.90
C GLN A 341 -18.90 -7.27 11.94
N GLN A 342 -17.72 -7.85 12.17
CA GLN A 342 -17.60 -9.27 12.42
C GLN A 342 -18.17 -9.57 13.81
N ILE A 343 -19.47 -9.85 13.88
CA ILE A 343 -19.99 -10.71 14.94
C ILE A 343 -19.29 -12.05 14.72
N PRO A 344 -18.53 -12.60 15.69
CA PRO A 344 -17.90 -13.88 15.50
C PRO A 344 -18.97 -14.91 15.14
N ALA A 345 -18.83 -15.55 13.98
CA ALA A 345 -19.49 -16.80 13.72
C ALA A 345 -19.01 -17.79 14.80
N GLN A 346 -19.79 -17.93 15.87
CA GLN A 346 -19.81 -19.19 16.59
C GLN A 346 -20.25 -20.21 15.55
N ARG A 347 -19.28 -20.92 14.97
CA ARG A 347 -19.57 -22.08 14.13
C ARG A 347 -20.45 -22.99 15.00
N PRO A 348 -21.73 -23.26 14.64
CA PRO A 348 -22.48 -24.28 15.33
C PRO A 348 -21.66 -25.55 15.21
N ALA A 349 -21.40 -26.23 16.33
CA ALA A 349 -20.73 -27.50 16.29
C ALA A 349 -21.56 -28.41 15.36
N GLU A 350 -21.00 -28.75 14.19
CA GLU A 350 -21.54 -29.87 13.42
C GLU A 350 -21.47 -31.08 14.33
N ALA A 351 -22.65 -31.62 14.64
CA ALA A 351 -22.82 -32.82 15.43
C ALA A 351 -22.25 -34.00 14.63
N GLY A 352 -20.95 -34.22 14.77
CA GLY A 352 -20.19 -35.23 14.05
C GLY A 352 -19.00 -35.71 14.89
N GLN A 353 -19.27 -36.69 15.74
CA GLN A 353 -18.33 -37.66 16.33
C GLN A 353 -17.10 -37.11 17.10
N GLY A 354 -17.22 -37.10 18.43
CA GLY A 354 -16.15 -37.55 19.32
C GLY A 354 -14.98 -36.62 19.65
N LYS A 355 -15.01 -35.32 19.27
CA LYS A 355 -14.04 -34.35 19.80
C LYS A 355 -14.61 -33.65 21.03
N GLU A 356 -13.96 -33.83 22.18
CA GLU A 356 -14.17 -32.98 23.36
C GLU A 356 -14.19 -31.51 22.94
N VAL A 357 -15.39 -30.92 23.01
CA VAL A 357 -15.58 -29.50 22.75
C VAL A 357 -14.89 -28.77 23.91
N ARG A 358 -13.69 -28.24 23.67
CA ARG A 358 -12.98 -27.40 24.64
C ARG A 358 -13.91 -26.26 25.08
N SER A 359 -14.47 -26.37 26.28
CA SER A 359 -15.24 -25.31 26.91
C SER A 359 -14.27 -24.25 27.41
N TYR A 360 -14.40 -23.03 26.91
CA TYR A 360 -13.56 -21.91 27.33
C TYR A 360 -14.29 -21.12 28.41
N HIS A 361 -13.71 -21.02 29.61
CA HIS A 361 -14.30 -20.26 30.72
C HIS A 361 -14.01 -18.74 30.67
N HIS A 362 -13.24 -18.29 29.69
CA HIS A 362 -12.81 -16.90 29.55
C HIS A 362 -12.91 -16.46 28.09
N ARG A 363 -13.03 -15.15 27.88
CA ARG A 363 -12.84 -14.52 26.57
C ARG A 363 -11.56 -13.69 26.54
N TRP A 364 -10.90 -13.56 25.40
CA TRP A 364 -9.66 -12.80 25.27
C TRP A 364 -9.56 -12.09 23.91
N PRO A 365 -8.86 -10.94 23.83
CA PRO A 365 -8.61 -10.27 22.56
C PRO A 365 -7.63 -11.08 21.71
N VAL A 366 -7.99 -11.32 20.46
CA VAL A 366 -7.11 -11.91 19.45
C VAL A 366 -6.55 -10.76 18.61
N ARG A 367 -5.21 -10.63 18.60
CA ARG A 367 -4.51 -9.69 17.70
C ARG A 367 -4.63 -10.18 16.26
N MET A 368 -4.63 -9.23 15.33
CA MET A 368 -4.54 -9.50 13.90
C MET A 368 -3.29 -10.35 13.63
N HIS A 369 -3.44 -11.48 12.94
CA HIS A 369 -2.32 -12.32 12.50
C HIS A 369 -2.60 -12.97 11.15
N LYS A 370 -1.55 -13.16 10.34
CA LYS A 370 -1.63 -13.82 9.05
C LYS A 370 -1.58 -15.35 9.20
N VAL A 371 -2.31 -16.08 8.38
CA VAL A 371 -2.31 -17.55 8.31
C VAL A 371 -2.32 -17.99 6.85
N ARG A 372 -1.53 -19.00 6.50
CA ARG A 372 -1.63 -19.71 5.22
C ARG A 372 -2.67 -20.81 5.32
N GLN A 373 -3.92 -20.52 4.95
CA GLN A 373 -5.03 -21.47 5.04
C GLN A 373 -5.17 -22.29 3.75
N TRP A 374 -5.24 -23.61 3.89
CA TRP A 374 -5.56 -24.52 2.79
C TRP A 374 -7.04 -24.42 2.39
N TYR A 375 -7.32 -24.32 1.09
CA TYR A 375 -8.65 -24.32 0.50
C TYR A 375 -8.80 -25.57 -0.40
N PRO A 376 -9.42 -26.66 0.10
CA PRO A 376 -9.51 -27.92 -0.65
C PRO A 376 -10.20 -27.81 -2.00
N SER A 377 -11.24 -26.97 -2.13
CA SER A 377 -11.95 -26.79 -3.40
C SER A 377 -11.10 -26.13 -4.49
N ALA A 378 -10.10 -25.34 -4.08
CA ALA A 378 -9.18 -24.66 -4.98
C ALA A 378 -7.78 -25.30 -4.99
N GLN A 379 -7.56 -26.35 -4.20
CA GLN A 379 -6.28 -27.05 -4.03
C GLN A 379 -5.09 -26.09 -3.83
N GLU A 380 -5.26 -25.07 -2.98
CA GLU A 380 -4.21 -24.08 -2.74
C GLU A 380 -4.18 -23.56 -1.30
N HIS A 381 -3.00 -23.07 -0.87
CA HIS A 381 -2.85 -22.28 0.34
C HIS A 381 -3.06 -20.79 0.02
N ARG A 382 -3.82 -20.07 0.84
CA ARG A 382 -4.01 -18.62 0.73
C ARG A 382 -3.58 -17.92 2.00
N LEU A 383 -2.96 -16.76 1.83
CA LEU A 383 -2.72 -15.86 2.95
C LEU A 383 -4.03 -15.17 3.33
N ILE A 384 -4.47 -15.38 4.57
CA ILE A 384 -5.63 -14.70 5.15
C ILE A 384 -5.25 -14.01 6.45
N TRP A 385 -6.06 -13.04 6.87
CA TRP A 385 -5.93 -12.44 8.19
C TRP A 385 -7.05 -12.86 9.11
N ARG A 386 -6.70 -13.12 10.36
CA ARG A 386 -7.65 -13.40 11.44
C ARG A 386 -7.49 -12.33 12.52
N GLY A 387 -8.59 -11.67 12.88
CA GLY A 387 -8.58 -10.61 13.90
C GLY A 387 -8.85 -9.21 13.34
N PRO A 388 -8.84 -8.18 14.21
CA PRO A 388 -8.93 -8.28 15.66
C PRO A 388 -10.36 -8.64 16.11
N TYR A 389 -10.53 -9.63 16.98
CA TYR A 389 -11.83 -9.98 17.56
C TYR A 389 -11.68 -10.53 18.98
N ILE A 390 -12.79 -10.63 19.72
CA ILE A 390 -12.84 -11.28 21.04
C ILE A 390 -13.20 -12.75 20.86
N LYS A 391 -12.36 -13.66 21.33
CA LYS A 391 -12.60 -15.12 21.30
C LYS A 391 -13.05 -15.61 22.67
N GLY A 392 -14.07 -16.45 22.72
CA GLY A 392 -14.64 -17.04 23.94
C GLY A 392 -16.17 -16.88 24.02
N PRO A 393 -16.86 -17.51 24.97
CA PRO A 393 -18.29 -17.30 25.19
C PRO A 393 -18.59 -15.83 25.49
N ALA A 394 -19.75 -15.34 25.02
CA ALA A 394 -20.10 -13.93 25.12
C ALA A 394 -20.26 -13.47 26.59
N ASP A 395 -20.70 -14.38 27.44
CA ASP A 395 -20.93 -14.27 28.88
C ASP A 395 -19.68 -14.52 29.74
N ALA A 396 -18.58 -15.00 29.16
CA ALA A 396 -17.35 -15.29 29.90
C ALA A 396 -16.54 -14.02 30.26
N PRO A 397 -15.80 -13.99 31.39
CA PRO A 397 -14.93 -12.87 31.76
C PRO A 397 -13.84 -12.56 30.73
N LEU A 398 -13.58 -11.27 30.46
CA LEU A 398 -12.55 -10.82 29.52
C LEU A 398 -11.16 -10.80 30.18
N MET A 399 -10.24 -11.62 29.69
CA MET A 399 -8.83 -11.53 30.05
C MET A 399 -8.14 -10.42 29.27
N LEU A 400 -7.78 -9.34 29.96
CA LEU A 400 -6.95 -8.24 29.46
C LEU A 400 -5.52 -8.42 30.01
N GLY A 401 -4.64 -9.12 29.29
CA GLY A 401 -3.26 -9.33 29.73
C GLY A 401 -2.34 -9.86 28.63
N GLU A 402 -1.04 -9.56 28.73
CA GLU A 402 -0.01 -10.27 27.96
C GLU A 402 0.10 -11.71 28.46
N LYS A 403 0.13 -12.67 27.54
CA LYS A 403 0.38 -14.07 27.89
C LYS A 403 1.86 -14.21 28.28
N VAL A 404 2.12 -14.40 29.56
CA VAL A 404 3.43 -14.84 30.04
C VAL A 404 3.42 -16.37 30.03
N TYR A 405 4.29 -16.99 29.24
CA TYR A 405 4.56 -18.41 29.36
C TYR A 405 5.58 -18.58 30.47
N VAL A 406 5.18 -19.24 31.56
CA VAL A 406 6.14 -19.78 32.53
C VAL A 406 6.68 -21.06 31.91
N ALA A 407 7.95 -21.04 31.51
CA ALA A 407 8.64 -22.27 31.15
C ALA A 407 9.08 -22.92 32.45
N ASP A 408 8.40 -23.99 32.85
CA ASP A 408 8.88 -24.87 33.92
C ASP A 408 10.08 -25.64 33.38
N SER A 409 11.27 -25.29 33.85
CA SER A 409 12.48 -26.11 33.70
C SER A 409 12.38 -27.28 34.68
N HIS A 410 12.18 -28.48 34.13
CA HIS A 410 12.42 -29.74 34.81
C HIS A 410 13.83 -30.25 34.52
#